data_AF-A0A960ZVC7-F1
#
_entry.id   AF-A0A960ZVC7-F1
#
_cell.length_a   1.000
_cell.length_b   1.000
_cell.length_c   1.000
_cell.angle_alpha   90.00
_cell.angle_beta   90.00
_cell.angle_gamma   90.00
#
_symmetry.space_group_name_H-M   'P 1'
#
loop_
_entity.id
_entity.type
_entity.pdbx_description
1 polymer ?
#
loop_
_entity_poly.entity_id
_entity_poly.type
_entity_poly.pdbx_seq_one_letter_code
_entity_poly.pdbx_strand_id
1 'polypeptide(L)'
;MRHEAALPPERFNEVLDWANHRFTEGQRKSGSPFQWKGRSPASVLRMAADYREEIRLAEERARADRQQRRAGQPVTWHSHGWDWQSTEENDTVWSAHELLSRHDLAEEGSAMHHCVAMYAGRCAQGQCAIFSIRRNGSRVLTVELELPGRKLCQVRGPYNRSATESELQIVGRWTVEMDTAITAQ
;
A
#
# COMPACT_ATOMS: atom_id res chain seq x y z
N MET A 1 -26.36 -17.42 54.51
CA MET A 1 -26.69 -17.69 53.10
C MET A 1 -25.89 -16.69 52.26
N ARG A 2 -24.76 -17.11 51.69
CA ARG A 2 -23.83 -16.22 50.96
C ARG A 2 -24.23 -16.19 49.49
N HIS A 3 -24.42 -15.00 48.94
CA HIS A 3 -24.70 -14.78 47.52
C HIS A 3 -23.47 -15.15 46.69
N GLU A 4 -23.51 -16.33 46.08
CA GLU A 4 -22.53 -16.79 45.09
C GLU A 4 -23.09 -16.45 43.72
N ALA A 5 -22.87 -15.20 43.29
CA ALA A 5 -23.22 -14.77 41.93
C ALA A 5 -22.34 -15.55 40.96
N ALA A 6 -22.94 -16.57 40.34
CA ALA A 6 -22.31 -17.35 39.27
C ALA A 6 -21.85 -16.38 38.17
N LEU A 7 -20.61 -16.56 37.70
CA LEU A 7 -20.11 -15.83 36.55
C LEU A 7 -21.00 -16.13 35.34
N PRO A 8 -21.45 -15.12 34.58
CA PRO A 8 -22.24 -15.38 33.38
C PRO A 8 -21.42 -16.23 32.39
N PRO A 9 -21.99 -17.32 31.82
CA PRO A 9 -21.26 -18.24 30.94
C PRO A 9 -20.57 -17.55 29.77
N GLU A 10 -21.17 -16.47 29.25
CA GLU A 10 -20.65 -15.68 28.14
C GLU A 10 -19.37 -14.91 28.47
N ARG A 11 -19.07 -14.68 29.76
CA ARG A 11 -17.84 -13.99 30.21
C ARG A 11 -16.80 -14.94 30.78
N PHE A 12 -17.13 -16.23 30.89
CA PHE A 12 -16.26 -17.25 31.48
C PHE A 12 -14.95 -17.41 30.71
N ASN A 13 -15.02 -17.51 29.37
CA ASN A 13 -13.83 -17.64 28.52
C ASN A 13 -12.91 -16.41 28.61
N GLU A 14 -13.49 -15.22 28.71
CA GLU A 14 -12.71 -13.99 28.84
C GLU A 14 -11.89 -13.95 30.14
N VAL A 15 -12.48 -14.47 31.23
CA VAL A 15 -11.83 -14.57 32.52
C VAL A 15 -10.73 -15.65 32.49
N LEU A 16 -10.96 -16.76 31.78
CA LEU A 16 -9.96 -17.81 31.60
C LEU A 16 -8.76 -17.34 30.77
N ASP A 17 -8.98 -16.65 29.65
CA ASP A 17 -7.91 -16.11 28.79
C ASP A 17 -7.01 -15.14 29.57
N TRP A 18 -7.64 -14.24 30.32
CA TRP A 18 -6.95 -13.32 31.21
C TRP A 18 -6.18 -14.05 32.32
N ALA A 19 -6.79 -15.02 33.00
CA ALA A 19 -6.16 -15.73 34.10
C ALA A 19 -4.99 -16.60 33.63
N ASN A 20 -5.10 -17.23 32.46
CA ASN A 20 -4.04 -18.00 31.82
C ASN A 20 -2.85 -17.11 31.45
N HIS A 21 -3.10 -15.92 30.89
CA HIS A 21 -2.05 -14.94 30.63
C HIS A 21 -1.36 -14.47 31.92
N ARG A 22 -2.13 -14.11 32.96
CA ARG A 22 -1.60 -13.68 34.27
C ARG A 22 -0.77 -14.77 34.95
N PHE A 23 -1.17 -16.02 34.86
CA PHE A 23 -0.41 -17.15 35.37
C PHE A 23 0.92 -17.30 34.62
N THR A 24 0.89 -17.22 33.29
CA THR A 24 2.07 -17.32 32.42
C THR A 24 3.06 -16.19 32.64
N GLU A 25 2.60 -14.94 32.75
CA GLU A 25 3.45 -13.77 32.99
C GLU A 25 4.01 -13.73 34.42
N GLY A 26 3.27 -14.24 35.42
CA GLY A 26 3.76 -14.41 36.78
C GLY A 26 4.94 -15.38 36.87
N GLN A 27 4.86 -16.50 36.12
CA GLN A 27 5.97 -17.47 36.02
C GLN A 27 7.21 -16.87 35.32
N ARG A 28 7.02 -15.99 34.34
CA ARG A 28 8.12 -15.37 33.57
C ARG A 28 8.87 -14.27 34.33
N LYS A 29 8.20 -13.49 35.18
CA LYS A 29 8.79 -12.31 35.85
C LYS A 29 9.29 -12.54 37.28
N SER A 30 9.38 -13.80 37.74
CA SER A 30 9.75 -14.14 39.14
C SER A 30 8.89 -13.41 40.20
N GLY A 31 7.66 -13.04 39.81
CA GLY A 31 6.69 -12.36 40.67
C GLY A 31 5.61 -13.35 41.10
N SER A 32 5.18 -13.27 42.37
CA SER A 32 4.21 -14.18 42.99
C SER A 32 3.03 -14.49 42.04
N PRO A 33 2.73 -15.78 41.76
CA PRO A 33 1.76 -16.16 40.75
C PRO A 33 0.36 -15.67 41.10
N PHE A 34 -0.47 -15.50 40.07
CA PHE A 34 -1.87 -15.10 40.23
C PHE A 34 -2.63 -16.11 41.10
N GLN A 35 -3.22 -15.65 42.22
CA GLN A 35 -4.02 -16.49 43.14
C GLN A 35 -5.49 -16.10 43.12
N TRP A 36 -6.39 -17.06 43.00
CA TRP A 36 -7.85 -16.83 43.02
C TRP A 36 -8.42 -16.52 44.41
N LYS A 37 -7.74 -16.94 45.48
CA LYS A 37 -8.23 -16.82 46.86
C LYS A 37 -8.34 -15.34 47.28
N GLY A 38 -9.50 -14.96 47.81
CA GLY A 38 -9.75 -13.63 48.37
C GLY A 38 -10.31 -12.58 47.39
N ARG A 39 -10.63 -12.95 46.14
CA ARG A 39 -11.24 -12.03 45.16
C ARG A 39 -12.73 -12.31 44.98
N SER A 40 -13.52 -11.25 44.87
CA SER A 40 -14.93 -11.36 44.50
C SER A 40 -15.09 -11.54 42.98
N PRO A 41 -16.19 -12.18 42.50
CA PRO A 41 -16.49 -12.30 41.08
C PRO A 41 -16.49 -10.96 40.33
N ALA A 42 -17.02 -9.91 40.95
CA ALA A 42 -17.00 -8.55 40.39
C ALA A 42 -15.59 -8.00 40.18
N SER A 43 -14.66 -8.27 41.11
CA SER A 43 -13.26 -7.87 40.96
C SER A 43 -12.57 -8.62 39.81
N VAL A 44 -12.87 -9.90 39.64
CA VAL A 44 -12.32 -10.72 38.55
C VAL A 44 -12.80 -10.24 37.19
N LEU A 45 -14.11 -9.97 37.06
CA LEU A 45 -14.70 -9.45 35.83
C LEU A 45 -14.13 -8.08 35.42
N ARG A 46 -13.89 -7.20 36.39
CA ARG A 46 -13.24 -5.90 36.13
C ARG A 46 -11.82 -6.09 35.61
N MET A 47 -11.00 -6.89 36.28
CA MET A 47 -9.61 -7.12 35.86
C MET A 47 -9.50 -7.81 34.49
N ALA A 48 -10.43 -8.72 34.17
CA ALA A 48 -10.49 -9.34 32.85
C ALA A 48 -10.92 -8.34 31.77
N ALA A 49 -11.81 -7.39 32.09
CA ALA A 49 -12.19 -6.32 31.17
C ALA A 49 -11.05 -5.34 30.93
N ASP A 50 -10.34 -4.91 31.98
CA ASP A 50 -9.18 -4.01 31.89
C ASP A 50 -8.09 -4.61 31.00
N TYR A 51 -7.77 -5.90 31.19
CA TYR A 51 -6.78 -6.60 30.36
C TYR A 51 -7.17 -6.67 28.88
N ARG A 52 -8.45 -6.90 28.57
CA ARG A 52 -8.90 -6.92 27.17
C ARG A 52 -8.74 -5.56 26.51
N GLU A 53 -9.04 -4.50 27.25
CA GLU A 53 -8.83 -3.14 26.75
C GLU A 53 -7.34 -2.84 26.54
N GLU A 54 -6.47 -3.29 27.44
CA GLU A 54 -5.01 -3.21 27.27
C GLU A 54 -4.55 -3.92 25.99
N ILE A 55 -5.01 -5.15 25.75
CA ILE A 55 -4.69 -5.91 24.53
C ILE A 55 -5.21 -5.19 23.28
N ARG A 56 -6.45 -4.71 23.30
CA ARG A 56 -7.04 -3.96 22.18
C ARG A 56 -6.21 -2.73 21.84
N LEU A 57 -5.89 -1.91 22.85
CA LEU A 57 -5.09 -0.71 22.68
C LEU A 57 -3.66 -1.03 22.20
N ALA A 58 -3.05 -2.12 22.67
CA ALA A 58 -1.74 -2.57 22.22
C ALA A 58 -1.78 -3.01 20.75
N GLU A 59 -2.81 -3.75 20.33
CA GLU A 59 -3.01 -4.12 18.93
C GLU A 59 -3.24 -2.90 18.03
N GLU A 60 -4.06 -1.95 18.46
CA GLU A 60 -4.32 -0.71 17.73
C GLU A 60 -3.02 0.10 17.53
N ARG A 61 -2.22 0.26 18.59
CA ARG A 61 -0.89 0.89 18.50
C ARG A 61 0.03 0.14 17.54
N ALA A 62 0.06 -1.18 17.59
CA ALA A 62 0.89 -1.99 16.69
C ALA A 62 0.42 -1.90 15.23
N ARG A 63 -0.88 -1.79 14.98
CA ARG A 63 -1.43 -1.57 13.62
C ARG A 63 -1.04 -0.18 13.11
N ALA A 64 -1.19 0.86 13.95
CA ALA A 64 -0.80 2.22 13.61
C ALA A 64 0.72 2.33 13.33
N ASP A 65 1.57 1.71 14.17
CA ASP A 65 3.02 1.64 13.95
C ASP A 65 3.36 0.95 12.62
N ARG A 66 2.77 -0.21 12.34
CA ARG A 66 2.96 -0.90 11.05
C ARG A 66 2.54 -0.05 9.87
N GLN A 67 1.40 0.63 9.97
CA GLN A 67 0.91 1.54 8.93
C GLN A 67 1.87 2.71 8.72
N GLN A 68 2.38 3.31 9.79
CA GLN A 68 3.32 4.41 9.75
C GLN A 68 4.68 3.99 9.17
N ARG A 69 5.18 2.80 9.53
CA ARG A 69 6.42 2.21 8.98
C ARG A 69 6.28 1.89 7.49
N ARG A 70 5.11 1.38 7.06
CA ARG A 70 4.80 1.17 5.63
C ARG A 70 4.70 2.48 4.85
N ALA A 71 4.22 3.55 5.48
CA ALA A 71 4.16 4.87 4.86
C ALA A 71 5.56 5.46 4.62
N GLY A 72 6.56 5.09 5.44
CA GLY A 72 7.92 5.58 5.34
C GLY A 72 8.88 4.79 4.43
N GLN A 73 8.49 3.59 3.96
CA GLN A 73 9.34 2.84 3.04
C GLN A 73 9.09 3.25 1.58
N PRO A 74 10.13 3.64 0.83
CA PRO A 74 10.01 3.92 -0.60
C PRO A 74 9.62 2.62 -1.32
N VAL A 75 8.49 2.64 -2.02
CA VAL A 75 8.09 1.54 -2.90
C VAL A 75 8.60 1.88 -4.29
N THR A 76 9.59 1.14 -4.74
CA THR A 76 10.26 1.27 -6.05
C THR A 76 10.25 -0.06 -6.78
N TRP A 77 10.38 -0.02 -8.11
CA TRP A 77 10.54 -1.20 -8.96
C TRP A 77 11.65 -0.98 -9.99
N HIS A 78 12.10 -2.07 -10.60
CA HIS A 78 13.15 -2.02 -11.62
C HIS A 78 12.63 -1.37 -12.89
N SER A 79 13.50 -0.58 -13.54
CA SER A 79 13.21 -0.07 -14.87
C SER A 79 13.27 -1.17 -15.91
N HIS A 80 12.41 -1.04 -16.91
CA HIS A 80 12.46 -1.85 -18.11
C HIS A 80 13.41 -1.29 -19.18
N GLY A 81 13.90 -0.05 -18.99
CA GLY A 81 14.79 0.62 -19.94
C GLY A 81 14.08 1.10 -21.20
N TRP A 82 12.78 1.42 -21.11
CA TRP A 82 11.93 1.85 -22.23
C TRP A 82 11.70 3.35 -22.30
N ASP A 83 12.55 4.12 -21.61
CA ASP A 83 12.60 5.57 -21.78
C ASP A 83 12.94 5.92 -23.23
N TRP A 84 12.33 6.99 -23.72
CA TRP A 84 12.43 7.38 -25.13
C TRP A 84 12.40 8.88 -25.30
N GLN A 85 13.05 9.36 -26.36
CA GLN A 85 13.03 10.76 -26.74
C GLN A 85 13.14 10.90 -28.26
N SER A 86 12.38 11.84 -28.83
CA SER A 86 12.46 12.22 -30.24
C SER A 86 12.24 13.72 -30.40
N THR A 87 12.89 14.30 -31.40
CA THR A 87 12.74 15.72 -31.74
C THR A 87 12.12 15.82 -33.13
N GLU A 88 11.04 16.59 -33.25
CA GLU A 88 10.37 16.85 -34.52
C GLU A 88 11.07 17.97 -35.30
N GLU A 89 10.77 18.12 -36.59
CA GLU A 89 11.36 19.16 -37.46
C GLU A 89 11.10 20.60 -36.97
N ASN A 90 10.08 20.80 -36.16
CA ASN A 90 9.72 22.08 -35.56
C ASN A 90 10.35 22.32 -34.17
N ASP A 91 11.43 21.59 -33.85
CA ASP A 91 12.14 21.59 -32.56
C ASP A 91 11.29 21.13 -31.36
N THR A 92 10.11 20.55 -31.58
CA THR A 92 9.32 19.97 -30.49
C THR A 92 9.95 18.67 -30.01
N VAL A 93 10.30 18.62 -28.73
CA VAL A 93 10.86 17.43 -28.08
C VAL A 93 9.75 16.64 -27.41
N TRP A 94 9.61 15.38 -27.81
CA TRP A 94 8.76 14.41 -27.15
C TRP A 94 9.61 13.42 -26.36
N SER A 95 9.13 13.04 -25.18
CA SER A 95 9.77 11.98 -24.40
C SER A 95 8.77 11.10 -23.66
N ALA A 96 9.15 9.85 -23.43
CA ALA A 96 8.47 8.91 -22.54
C ALA A 96 9.40 8.60 -21.37
N HIS A 97 8.89 8.76 -20.15
CA HIS A 97 9.64 8.49 -18.93
C HIS A 97 8.92 7.46 -18.07
N GLU A 98 9.58 6.36 -17.76
CA GLU A 98 9.06 5.34 -16.87
C GLU A 98 8.94 5.88 -15.44
N LEU A 99 7.80 5.63 -14.79
CA LEU A 99 7.57 5.99 -13.39
C LEU A 99 7.93 4.77 -12.54
N LEU A 100 9.00 4.89 -11.74
CA LEU A 100 9.68 3.76 -11.08
C LEU A 100 9.39 3.64 -9.58
N SER A 101 8.54 4.52 -9.06
CA SER A 101 8.20 4.52 -7.65
C SER A 101 6.77 5.00 -7.38
N ARG A 102 6.26 4.66 -6.19
CA ARG A 102 5.00 5.22 -5.68
C ARG A 102 5.06 6.76 -5.63
N HIS A 103 6.23 7.32 -5.34
CA HIS A 103 6.44 8.76 -5.28
C HIS A 103 6.25 9.37 -6.67
N ASP A 104 6.88 8.81 -7.70
CA ASP A 104 6.76 9.31 -9.08
C ASP A 104 5.31 9.23 -9.59
N LEU A 105 4.59 8.14 -9.27
CA LEU A 105 3.17 8.03 -9.58
C LEU A 105 2.31 9.05 -8.83
N ALA A 106 2.67 9.41 -7.60
CA ALA A 106 1.97 10.44 -6.83
C ALA A 106 2.21 11.84 -7.41
N GLU A 107 3.45 12.15 -7.79
CA GLU A 107 3.78 13.41 -8.47
C GLU A 107 3.09 13.53 -9.83
N GLU A 108 3.09 12.46 -10.63
CA GLU A 108 2.37 12.41 -11.90
C GLU A 108 0.87 12.61 -11.66
N GLY A 109 0.30 11.89 -10.70
CA GLY A 109 -1.12 11.99 -10.34
C GLY A 109 -1.54 13.40 -9.90
N SER A 110 -0.69 14.06 -9.12
CA SER A 110 -0.90 15.44 -8.70
C SER A 110 -0.81 16.41 -9.87
N ALA A 111 0.19 16.28 -10.75
CA ALA A 111 0.40 17.18 -11.88
C ALA A 111 -0.66 17.01 -12.98
N MET A 112 -1.13 15.78 -13.19
CA MET A 112 -2.09 15.41 -14.22
C MET A 112 -3.53 15.36 -13.69
N HIS A 113 -3.76 15.61 -12.40
CA HIS A 113 -5.08 15.56 -11.76
C HIS A 113 -5.82 14.23 -11.99
N HIS A 114 -5.15 13.11 -11.76
CA HIS A 114 -5.75 11.76 -11.86
C HIS A 114 -5.14 10.77 -10.85
N CYS A 115 -5.83 9.65 -10.60
CA CYS A 115 -5.53 8.71 -9.52
C CYS A 115 -4.45 7.66 -9.83
N VAL A 116 -3.47 7.96 -10.69
CA VAL A 116 -2.45 6.96 -11.11
C VAL A 116 -1.61 6.42 -9.94
N ALA A 117 -1.49 7.14 -8.83
CA ALA A 117 -0.83 6.69 -7.60
C ALA A 117 -1.32 5.32 -7.09
N MET A 118 -2.58 4.96 -7.38
CA MET A 118 -3.17 3.68 -6.98
C MET A 118 -2.54 2.47 -7.69
N TYR A 119 -1.79 2.69 -8.77
CA TYR A 119 -1.14 1.63 -9.54
C TYR A 119 0.18 1.14 -8.95
N ALA A 120 0.72 1.80 -7.91
CA ALA A 120 2.01 1.44 -7.31
C ALA A 120 2.12 -0.04 -6.92
N GLY A 121 1.02 -0.65 -6.44
CA GLY A 121 1.01 -2.07 -6.12
C GLY A 121 1.14 -2.98 -7.34
N ARG A 122 0.48 -2.63 -8.46
CA ARG A 122 0.53 -3.38 -9.71
C ARG A 122 1.90 -3.25 -10.39
N CYS A 123 2.49 -2.05 -10.37
CA CYS A 123 3.84 -1.84 -10.88
C CYS A 123 4.89 -2.60 -10.07
N ALA A 124 4.82 -2.54 -8.74
CA ALA A 124 5.73 -3.28 -7.86
C ALA A 124 5.62 -4.81 -8.03
N GLN A 125 4.48 -5.31 -8.48
CA GLN A 125 4.23 -6.72 -8.76
C GLN A 125 4.57 -7.12 -10.22
N GLY A 126 5.04 -6.18 -11.05
CA GLY A 126 5.37 -6.44 -12.46
C GLY A 126 4.13 -6.71 -13.33
N GLN A 127 2.95 -6.22 -12.93
CA GLN A 127 1.70 -6.39 -13.68
C GLN A 127 1.47 -5.30 -14.72
N CYS A 128 2.04 -4.11 -14.51
CA CYS A 128 2.01 -3.03 -15.47
C CYS A 128 3.22 -2.11 -15.32
N ALA A 129 3.56 -1.41 -16.40
CA ALA A 129 4.50 -0.30 -16.39
C ALA A 129 3.74 0.99 -16.76
N ILE A 130 4.14 2.11 -16.14
CA ILE A 130 3.47 3.39 -16.33
C ILE A 130 4.49 4.42 -16.78
N PHE A 131 4.12 5.20 -17.78
CA PHE A 131 4.98 6.18 -18.41
C PHE A 131 4.35 7.58 -18.40
N SER A 132 5.16 8.60 -18.15
CA SER A 132 4.82 10.01 -18.36
C SER A 132 5.32 10.44 -19.73
N ILE A 133 4.38 10.74 -20.63
CA ILE A 133 4.68 11.33 -21.94
C ILE A 133 4.76 12.84 -21.77
N ARG A 134 5.84 13.43 -22.28
CA ARG A 134 6.11 14.85 -22.17
C ARG A 134 6.32 15.47 -23.53
N ARG A 135 5.86 16.72 -23.67
CA ARG A 135 6.11 17.60 -24.80
C ARG A 135 6.83 18.83 -24.30
N ASN A 136 8.05 19.08 -24.81
CA ASN A 136 8.95 20.14 -24.36
C ASN A 136 9.12 20.13 -22.84
N GLY A 137 9.32 18.94 -22.26
CA GLY A 137 9.47 18.72 -20.83
C GLY A 137 8.16 18.80 -20.01
N SER A 138 7.05 19.24 -20.60
CA SER A 138 5.75 19.32 -19.92
C SER A 138 4.97 18.01 -20.05
N ARG A 139 4.44 17.49 -18.93
CA ARG A 139 3.58 16.29 -18.92
C ARG A 139 2.31 16.52 -19.74
N VAL A 140 2.00 15.61 -20.66
CA VAL A 140 0.83 15.71 -21.54
C VAL A 140 -0.03 14.45 -21.54
N LEU A 141 0.57 13.28 -21.33
CA LEU A 141 -0.16 12.03 -21.14
C LEU A 141 0.51 11.15 -20.08
N THR A 142 -0.30 10.30 -19.47
CA THR A 142 0.12 9.15 -18.68
C THR A 142 -0.33 7.89 -19.42
N VAL A 143 0.59 6.96 -19.62
CA VAL A 143 0.37 5.71 -20.36
C VAL A 143 0.51 4.51 -19.43
N GLU A 144 -0.43 3.57 -19.48
CA GLU A 144 -0.34 2.26 -18.83
C GLU A 144 -0.08 1.17 -19.88
N LEU A 145 0.99 0.39 -19.69
CA LEU A 145 1.26 -0.84 -20.40
C LEU A 145 1.00 -2.03 -19.46
N GLU A 146 0.17 -2.98 -19.88
CA GLU A 146 0.01 -4.25 -19.17
C GLU A 146 1.18 -5.19 -19.48
N LEU A 147 1.70 -5.85 -18.44
CA LEU A 147 2.83 -6.77 -18.53
C LEU A 147 2.39 -8.24 -18.34
N PRO A 148 3.14 -9.20 -18.91
CA PRO A 148 4.35 -9.03 -19.74
C PRO A 148 4.05 -8.68 -21.21
N GLY A 149 2.77 -8.65 -21.61
CA GLY A 149 2.35 -8.49 -23.01
C GLY A 149 2.62 -7.12 -23.64
N ARG A 150 3.02 -6.11 -22.85
CA ARG A 150 3.23 -4.70 -23.26
C ARG A 150 2.02 -4.11 -23.98
N LYS A 151 0.82 -4.55 -23.60
CA LYS A 151 -0.42 -4.09 -24.22
C LYS A 151 -0.74 -2.68 -23.74
N LEU A 152 -0.97 -1.76 -24.67
CA LEU A 152 -1.43 -0.41 -24.38
C LEU A 152 -2.85 -0.45 -23.78
N CYS A 153 -2.97 -0.19 -22.47
CA CYS A 153 -4.23 -0.30 -21.73
C CYS A 153 -4.90 1.04 -21.52
N GLN A 154 -4.13 2.07 -21.18
CA GLN A 154 -4.65 3.42 -20.96
C GLN A 154 -3.69 4.47 -21.50
N VAL A 155 -4.27 5.52 -22.08
CA VAL A 155 -3.56 6.74 -22.49
C VAL A 155 -4.45 7.92 -22.08
N ARG A 156 -4.04 8.66 -21.04
CA ARG A 156 -4.86 9.71 -20.42
C ARG A 156 -4.08 11.00 -20.26
N GLY A 157 -4.66 12.11 -20.69
CA GLY A 157 -4.13 13.44 -20.39
C GLY A 157 -4.64 13.98 -19.05
N PRO A 158 -4.37 15.28 -18.77
CA PRO A 158 -4.83 15.91 -17.54
C PRO A 158 -6.34 15.75 -17.32
N TYR A 159 -6.75 15.55 -16.07
CA TYR A 159 -8.15 15.32 -15.68
C TYR A 159 -8.81 14.11 -16.37
N ASN A 160 -8.02 13.08 -16.70
CA ASN A 160 -8.45 11.89 -17.44
C ASN A 160 -8.98 12.16 -18.85
N ARG A 161 -8.66 13.32 -19.46
CA ARG A 161 -9.05 13.58 -20.85
C ARG A 161 -8.52 12.49 -21.77
N SER A 162 -9.25 12.20 -22.84
CA SER A 162 -8.76 11.34 -23.91
C SER A 162 -7.55 12.00 -24.60
N ALA A 163 -6.62 11.15 -25.05
CA ALA A 163 -5.53 11.59 -25.91
C ALA A 163 -6.07 12.13 -27.24
N THR A 164 -5.39 13.12 -27.80
CA THR A 164 -5.65 13.57 -29.17
C THR A 164 -5.04 12.60 -30.17
N GLU A 165 -5.47 12.68 -31.43
CA GLU A 165 -4.90 11.85 -32.50
C GLU A 165 -3.38 12.04 -32.65
N SER A 166 -2.92 13.30 -32.62
CA SER A 166 -1.49 13.62 -32.66
C SER A 166 -0.72 13.00 -31.50
N GLU A 167 -1.29 13.00 -30.30
CA GLU A 167 -0.67 12.39 -29.13
C GLU A 167 -0.62 10.86 -29.23
N LEU A 168 -1.67 10.24 -29.77
CA LEU A 168 -1.68 8.80 -30.04
C LEU A 168 -0.63 8.40 -31.08
N GLN A 169 -0.36 9.25 -32.09
CA GLN A 169 0.72 9.02 -33.05
C GLN A 169 2.10 9.04 -32.39
N ILE A 170 2.33 9.91 -31.39
CA ILE A 170 3.57 9.89 -30.59
C ILE A 170 3.70 8.58 -29.83
N VAL A 171 2.65 8.18 -29.12
CA VAL A 171 2.64 6.93 -28.34
C VAL A 171 2.88 5.73 -29.26
N GLY A 172 2.25 5.70 -30.44
CA GLY A 172 2.45 4.67 -31.44
C GLY A 172 3.91 4.57 -31.90
N ARG A 173 4.54 5.69 -32.27
CA ARG A 173 5.97 5.72 -32.66
C ARG A 173 6.86 5.16 -31.55
N TRP A 174 6.69 5.65 -30.33
CA TRP A 174 7.44 5.16 -29.17
C TRP A 174 7.29 3.65 -28.97
N THR A 175 6.06 3.11 -29.02
CA THR A 175 5.84 1.67 -28.82
C THR A 175 6.51 0.80 -29.89
N VAL A 176 6.54 1.25 -31.14
CA VAL A 176 7.22 0.54 -32.23
C VAL A 176 8.74 0.52 -32.04
N GLU A 177 9.32 1.66 -31.65
CA GLU A 177 10.76 1.76 -31.38
C GLU A 177 11.18 0.92 -30.16
N MET A 178 10.37 0.92 -29.10
CA MET A 178 10.54 0.07 -27.93
C MET A 178 10.58 -1.42 -28.30
N ASP A 179 9.65 -1.90 -29.13
CA ASP A 179 9.62 -3.30 -29.55
C ASP A 179 10.78 -3.67 -30.50
N THR A 180 11.21 -2.73 -31.34
CA THR A 180 12.34 -2.91 -32.24
C THR A 180 13.66 -3.03 -31.48
N ALA A 181 13.87 -2.17 -30.47
CA ALA A 181 15.10 -2.17 -29.66
C ALA A 181 15.33 -3.50 -28.92
N ILE A 182 14.26 -4.21 -28.55
CA ILE A 182 14.33 -5.52 -27.87
C ILE A 182 14.64 -6.65 -28.85
N THR A 183 14.11 -6.59 -30.08
CA THR A 183 14.33 -7.65 -31.09
C THR A 183 15.77 -7.65 -31.62
N ALA A 184 16.49 -6.55 -31.46
CA ALA A 184 17.89 -6.40 -31.86
C ALA A 184 18.92 -6.92 -30.83
N GLN A 185 18.47 -7.47 -29.69
CA GLN A 185 19.29 -8.06 -28.63
C GLN A 185 19.22 -9.59 -28.65
#